data_AF-A0A418V1R4-F1
#
_entry.id   AF-A0A418V1R4-F1
#
_cell.length_a   1.000
_cell.length_b   1.000
_cell.length_c   1.000
_cell.angle_alpha   90.00
_cell.angle_beta   90.00
_cell.angle_gamma   90.00
#
_symmetry.space_group_name_H-M   'P 1'
#
loop_
_entity.id
_entity.type
_entity.pdbx_description
1 polymer ?
#
loop_
_entity_poly.entity_id
_entity_poly.type
_entity_poly.pdbx_seq_one_letter_code
_entity_poly.pdbx_strand_id
1 'polypeptide(L)'
;MDLTFGATYNPSRTLLLDVSHLERFAFGKVAIPDFNFARYEETNGSLLLRTPINPNQSTGLGGFRIRATRNWTGDYTYLRGDILIYDKRLPVLIGPTIGYQWGPTTQTSMFLFGISSAPK
;
A
#
# COMPACT_ATOMS: atom_id res chain seq x y z
N MET A 1 -4.03 20.44 -9.85
CA MET A 1 -3.43 19.63 -10.93
C MET A 1 -2.83 18.41 -10.29
N ASP A 2 -3.06 17.23 -10.85
CA ASP A 2 -2.60 15.96 -10.30
C ASP A 2 -1.62 15.32 -11.29
N LEU A 3 -0.47 14.86 -10.80
CA LEU A 3 0.57 14.15 -11.54
C LEU A 3 0.80 12.80 -10.87
N THR A 4 0.67 11.72 -11.63
CA THR A 4 0.88 10.36 -11.13
C THR A 4 1.85 9.63 -12.03
N PHE A 5 2.90 9.07 -11.43
CA PHE A 5 3.80 8.14 -12.09
C PHE A 5 3.67 6.78 -11.42
N GLY A 6 3.69 5.71 -12.22
CA GLY A 6 3.58 4.36 -11.69
C GLY A 6 4.29 3.36 -12.59
N ALA A 7 4.87 2.34 -11.99
CA ALA A 7 5.48 1.23 -12.67
C ALA A 7 5.12 -0.08 -11.97
N THR A 8 4.66 -1.04 -12.76
CA THR A 8 4.41 -2.39 -12.32
C THR A 8 5.37 -3.33 -13.03
N TYR A 9 6.08 -4.18 -12.28
CA TYR A 9 7.02 -5.16 -12.82
C TYR A 9 6.66 -6.56 -12.32
N ASN A 10 6.49 -7.49 -13.24
CA ASN A 10 6.06 -8.86 -12.96
C ASN A 10 7.03 -9.85 -13.64
N PRO A 11 8.22 -10.06 -13.06
CA PRO A 11 9.26 -10.91 -13.66
C PRO A 11 8.88 -12.40 -13.70
N SER A 12 7.90 -12.82 -12.89
CA SER A 12 7.44 -14.20 -12.82
C SER A 12 6.01 -14.25 -12.29
N ARG A 13 5.29 -15.33 -12.57
CA ARG A 13 3.93 -15.55 -12.04
C ARG A 13 3.83 -15.49 -10.51
N THR A 14 4.96 -15.59 -9.79
CA THR A 14 5.01 -15.56 -8.33
C THR A 14 5.38 -14.22 -7.74
N LEU A 15 5.85 -13.25 -8.53
CA LEU A 15 6.40 -11.99 -8.02
C LEU A 15 5.78 -10.78 -8.73
N LEU A 16 5.17 -9.88 -7.96
CA LEU A 16 4.66 -8.61 -8.44
C LEU A 16 5.29 -7.47 -7.64
N LEU A 17 5.89 -6.53 -8.36
CA LEU A 17 6.43 -5.28 -7.85
C LEU A 17 5.58 -4.14 -8.38
N ASP A 18 5.20 -3.21 -7.50
CA ASP A 18 4.44 -2.02 -7.86
C ASP A 18 5.03 -0.81 -7.15
N VAL A 19 5.25 0.28 -7.88
CA VAL A 19 5.69 1.56 -7.34
C VAL A 19 4.86 2.66 -7.97
N SER A 20 4.40 3.60 -7.18
CA SER A 20 3.73 4.81 -7.65
C SER A 20 4.14 6.03 -6.86
N HIS A 21 4.05 7.20 -7.51
CA HIS A 21 4.24 8.50 -6.90
C HIS A 21 3.10 9.41 -7.38
N LEU A 22 2.45 10.08 -6.43
CA LEU A 22 1.39 11.05 -6.67
C LEU A 22 1.84 12.41 -6.16
N GLU A 23 1.70 13.42 -7.00
CA GLU A 23 1.75 14.83 -6.62
C GLU A 23 0.43 15.51 -6.97
N ARG A 24 -0.14 16.25 -6.02
CA ARG A 24 -1.33 17.08 -6.22
C ARG A 24 -1.03 18.51 -5.80
N PHE A 25 -1.20 19.43 -6.73
CA PHE A 25 -1.09 20.86 -6.53
C PHE A 25 -2.48 21.45 -6.31
N ALA A 26 -2.72 22.02 -5.14
CA ALA A 26 -3.94 22.75 -4.83
C ALA A 26 -3.70 24.24 -5.08
N PHE A 27 -4.46 24.83 -6.01
CA PHE A 27 -4.43 26.26 -6.29
C PHE A 27 -5.73 26.89 -5.77
N GLY A 28 -5.65 27.85 -4.84
CA GLY A 28 -6.81 28.60 -4.32
C GLY A 28 -6.69 28.98 -2.84
N LYS A 29 -7.53 29.93 -2.38
CA LYS A 29 -7.70 30.22 -0.94
C LYS A 29 -8.62 29.16 -0.32
N VAL A 30 -8.11 28.37 0.62
CA VAL A 30 -8.94 27.56 1.52
C VAL A 30 -9.44 28.39 2.70
N ALA A 31 -10.64 28.08 3.18
CA ALA A 31 -11.28 28.80 4.28
C ALA A 31 -10.52 28.69 5.61
N ILE A 32 -9.68 27.66 5.78
CA ILE A 32 -8.82 27.46 6.94
C ILE A 32 -7.37 27.43 6.43
N PRO A 33 -6.54 28.43 6.77
CA PRO A 33 -5.16 28.53 6.28
C PRO A 33 -4.30 27.31 6.60
N ASP A 34 -4.55 26.63 7.72
CA ASP A 34 -3.81 25.44 8.17
C ASP A 34 -4.04 24.21 7.26
N PHE A 35 -5.09 24.22 6.44
CA PHE A 35 -5.35 23.18 5.41
C PHE A 35 -4.87 23.61 4.02
N ASN A 36 -4.14 24.73 3.92
CA ASN A 36 -3.61 25.23 2.66
C ASN A 36 -2.34 24.46 2.26
N PHE A 37 -2.48 23.15 2.07
CA PHE A 37 -1.42 22.33 1.51
C PHE A 37 -1.29 22.70 0.04
N ALA A 38 -0.35 23.60 -0.26
CA ALA A 38 -0.04 23.99 -1.64
C ALA A 38 0.35 22.77 -2.51
N ARG A 39 0.85 21.69 -1.89
CA ARG A 39 1.27 20.46 -2.55
C ARG A 39 1.04 19.24 -1.63
N TYR A 40 0.38 18.21 -2.16
CA TYR A 40 0.29 16.89 -1.56
C TYR A 40 1.18 15.90 -2.35
N GLU A 41 2.03 15.15 -1.66
CA GLU A 41 3.02 14.27 -2.27
C GLU A 41 3.07 12.93 -1.54
N GLU A 42 2.91 11.83 -2.28
CA GLU A 42 2.95 10.48 -1.72
C GLU A 42 3.67 9.50 -2.66
N THR A 43 4.56 8.70 -2.10
CA THR A 43 5.20 7.56 -2.79
C THR A 43 4.72 6.26 -2.18
N ASN A 44 4.30 5.31 -3.00
CA ASN A 44 3.89 3.98 -2.61
C ASN A 44 4.77 2.94 -3.30
N GLY A 45 5.12 1.89 -2.58
CA GLY A 45 5.82 0.73 -3.11
C GLY A 45 5.25 -0.54 -2.51
N SER A 46 5.10 -1.59 -3.31
CA SER A 46 4.69 -2.91 -2.83
C SER A 46 5.40 -4.06 -3.54
N LEU A 47 5.62 -5.12 -2.77
CA LEU A 47 6.19 -6.39 -3.20
C LEU A 47 5.22 -7.49 -2.79
N LEU A 48 4.62 -8.16 -3.76
CA LEU A 48 3.75 -9.33 -3.55
C LEU A 48 4.46 -10.59 -4.04
N LEU A 49 4.67 -11.52 -3.10
CA LEU A 49 5.16 -12.86 -3.34
C LEU A 49 4.01 -13.85 -3.22
N ARG A 50 3.57 -14.42 -4.34
CA ARG A 50 2.52 -15.44 -4.38
C ARG A 50 3.08 -16.81 -4.08
N THR A 51 2.35 -17.56 -3.27
CA THR A 51 2.65 -18.98 -3.04
C THR A 51 2.03 -19.85 -4.14
N PRO A 52 2.66 -20.97 -4.51
CA PRO A 52 2.05 -21.92 -5.45
C PRO A 52 0.68 -22.38 -4.92
N ILE A 53 -0.36 -22.20 -5.72
CA ILE A 53 -1.71 -22.63 -5.38
C ILE A 53 -1.87 -24.08 -5.82
N ASN A 54 -2.27 -24.96 -4.89
CA ASN A 54 -2.69 -26.31 -5.24
C ASN A 54 -4.09 -26.25 -5.89
N PRO A 55 -4.27 -26.69 -7.15
CA PRO A 55 -5.57 -26.65 -7.83
C PRO A 55 -6.67 -27.44 -7.11
N ASN A 56 -6.29 -28.42 -6.29
CA ASN A 56 -7.22 -29.27 -5.53
C ASN A 56 -7.64 -28.66 -4.19
N GLN A 57 -7.04 -27.54 -3.76
CA GLN A 57 -7.41 -26.85 -2.52
C GLN A 57 -8.40 -25.72 -2.81
N SER A 58 -9.48 -25.66 -2.03
CA SER A 58 -10.45 -24.57 -2.12
C SER A 58 -9.93 -23.27 -1.51
N THR A 59 -9.11 -23.38 -0.47
CA THR A 59 -8.59 -22.28 0.34
C THR A 59 -7.18 -22.62 0.77
N GLY A 60 -6.30 -21.63 0.89
CA GLY A 60 -4.92 -21.83 1.31
C GLY A 60 -4.14 -20.52 1.39
N LEU A 61 -2.84 -20.61 1.68
CA LEU A 61 -1.97 -19.45 1.59
C LEU A 61 -1.88 -19.01 0.12
N GLY A 62 -2.15 -17.73 -0.14
CA GLY A 62 -2.07 -17.12 -1.48
C GLY A 62 -0.81 -16.30 -1.69
N GLY A 63 -0.26 -15.72 -0.62
CA GLY A 63 1.01 -15.01 -0.69
C GLY A 63 1.29 -14.12 0.51
N PHE A 64 2.40 -13.40 0.40
CA PHE A 64 2.84 -12.37 1.33
C PHE A 64 3.02 -11.07 0.58
N ARG A 65 2.62 -9.95 1.18
CA ARG A 65 2.87 -8.63 0.62
C ARG A 65 3.55 -7.73 1.62
N ILE A 66 4.56 -7.00 1.17
CA ILE A 66 5.14 -5.87 1.91
C ILE A 66 4.76 -4.60 1.17
N ARG A 67 4.38 -3.56 1.92
CA ARG A 67 4.02 -2.25 1.40
C ARG A 67 4.74 -1.16 2.17
N ALA A 68 5.34 -0.23 1.45
CA ALA A 68 5.90 0.99 2.01
C ALA A 68 5.16 2.20 1.41
N THR A 69 4.76 3.13 2.26
CA THR A 69 4.18 4.41 1.83
C THR A 69 4.96 5.52 2.49
N ARG A 70 5.33 6.54 1.72
CA ARG A 70 5.93 7.78 2.20
C ARG A 70 5.02 8.94 1.81
N ASN A 71 4.38 9.56 2.80
CA ASN A 71 3.67 10.81 2.64
C ASN A 71 4.65 11.95 2.94
N TRP A 72 5.10 12.64 1.89
CA TRP A 72 6.09 13.70 2.00
C TRP A 72 5.51 14.99 2.59
N THR A 73 4.23 15.25 2.36
CA THR A 73 3.54 16.46 2.87
C THR A 73 3.39 16.45 4.39
N GLY A 74 3.04 15.28 4.96
CA GLY A 74 2.89 15.12 6.40
C GLY A 74 4.14 14.60 7.11
N ASP A 75 5.21 14.28 6.38
CA ASP A 75 6.42 13.61 6.88
C ASP A 75 6.14 12.26 7.55
N TYR A 76 5.15 11.50 7.06
CA TYR A 76 4.84 10.17 7.57
C TYR A 76 5.39 9.06 6.67
N THR A 77 5.85 7.99 7.30
CA THR A 77 6.21 6.75 6.61
C THR A 77 5.45 5.59 7.24
N TYR A 78 4.99 4.69 6.38
CA TYR A 78 4.21 3.52 6.75
C TYR A 78 4.88 2.28 6.16
N LEU A 79 5.13 1.28 7.00
CA LEU A 79 5.56 -0.04 6.57
C LEU A 79 4.50 -1.06 7.00
N ARG A 80 4.00 -1.85 6.06
CA ARG A 80 2.92 -2.82 6.29
C ARG A 80 3.29 -4.17 5.69
N GLY A 81 2.96 -5.23 6.42
CA GLY A 81 3.06 -6.62 5.98
C GLY A 81 1.68 -7.27 5.97
N ASP A 82 1.38 -8.02 4.92
CA ASP A 82 0.11 -8.70 4.72
C ASP A 82 0.35 -10.20 4.57
N ILE A 83 -0.46 -11.01 5.25
CA ILE A 83 -0.59 -12.44 4.98
C ILE A 83 -1.88 -12.61 4.18
N LEU A 84 -1.76 -13.10 2.96
CA LEU A 84 -2.86 -13.12 2.01
C LEU A 84 -3.32 -14.56 1.77
N ILE A 85 -4.61 -14.81 1.98
CA ILE A 85 -5.24 -16.10 1.81
C ILE A 85 -5.87 -16.16 0.41
N TYR A 86 -5.63 -17.26 -0.28
CA TYR A 86 -6.34 -17.65 -1.48
C TYR A 86 -7.62 -18.37 -1.10
N ASP A 87 -8.74 -18.00 -1.73
CA ASP A 87 -9.96 -18.80 -1.74
C ASP A 87 -10.51 -18.85 -3.16
N LYS A 88 -10.75 -20.03 -3.72
CA LYS A 88 -11.26 -20.24 -5.10
C LYS A 88 -12.49 -19.40 -5.43
N ARG A 89 -13.34 -19.11 -4.45
CA ARG A 89 -14.62 -18.41 -4.63
C ARG A 89 -14.46 -16.89 -4.72
N LEU A 90 -13.35 -16.35 -4.24
CA LEU A 90 -13.08 -14.91 -4.25
C LEU A 90 -12.30 -14.51 -5.52
N PRO A 91 -12.49 -13.32 -6.07
CA PRO A 91 -11.67 -12.83 -7.20
C PRO A 91 -10.31 -12.28 -6.75
N VAL A 92 -10.06 -12.18 -5.44
CA VAL A 92 -8.88 -11.55 -4.83
C VAL A 92 -8.25 -12.45 -3.77
N LEU A 93 -7.00 -12.18 -3.44
CA LEU A 93 -6.42 -12.61 -2.17
C LEU A 93 -6.87 -11.66 -1.07
N ILE A 94 -7.09 -12.15 0.14
CA ILE A 94 -7.51 -11.34 1.29
C ILE A 94 -6.85 -11.82 2.57
N GLY A 95 -6.54 -10.91 3.48
CA GLY A 95 -6.09 -11.31 4.80
C GLY A 95 -5.64 -10.17 5.69
N PRO A 96 -5.14 -10.50 6.89
CA PRO A 96 -4.75 -9.49 7.86
C PRO A 96 -3.51 -8.71 7.42
N THR A 97 -3.44 -7.48 7.91
CA THR A 97 -2.31 -6.58 7.78
C THR A 97 -1.85 -6.16 9.17
N ILE A 98 -0.53 -6.19 9.37
CA ILE A 98 0.13 -5.51 10.48
C ILE A 98 1.11 -4.49 9.91
N GLY A 99 1.26 -3.36 10.57
CA GLY A 99 2.23 -2.36 10.15
C GLY A 99 2.66 -1.44 11.26
N TYR A 100 3.55 -0.53 10.90
CA TYR A 100 4.03 0.51 11.77
C TYR A 100 4.08 1.81 10.98
N GLN A 101 3.59 2.89 11.59
CA GLN A 101 3.84 4.24 11.10
C GLN A 101 4.83 4.94 12.00
N TRP A 102 5.60 5.84 11.41
CA TRP A 102 6.38 6.85 12.11
C TRP A 102 6.32 8.15 11.33
N GLY A 103 6.45 9.25 12.05
CA GLY A 103 6.27 10.58 11.49
C GLY A 103 7.29 11.58 12.05
N PRO A 104 7.01 12.89 11.92
CA PRO A 104 7.95 13.95 12.27
C PRO A 104 8.32 14.00 13.75
N THR A 105 7.55 13.34 14.63
CA THR A 105 7.85 13.25 16.06
C THR A 105 7.70 11.82 16.58
N THR A 106 8.38 11.49 17.67
CA THR A 106 8.30 10.15 18.29
C THR A 106 6.92 9.80 18.82
N GLN A 107 6.07 10.81 19.10
CA GLN A 107 4.68 10.62 19.56
C GLN A 107 3.73 10.22 18.43
N THR A 108 4.14 10.40 17.17
CA THR A 108 3.30 10.09 15.99
C THR A 108 3.42 8.64 15.53
N SER A 109 4.33 7.87 16.15
CA SER A 109 4.60 6.49 15.77
C SER A 109 3.63 5.52 16.46
N MET A 110 3.03 4.61 15.68
CA MET A 110 2.08 3.63 16.21
C MET A 110 1.99 2.38 15.33
N PHE A 111 1.53 1.29 15.93
CA PHE A 111 1.15 0.09 15.19
C PHE A 111 -0.15 0.27 14.43
N LEU A 112 -0.22 -0.37 13.28
CA LEU A 112 -1.38 -0.39 12.40
C LEU A 112 -1.87 -1.83 12.27
N PHE A 113 -3.18 -2.01 12.31
CA PHE A 113 -3.82 -3.29 12.09
C PHE A 113 -4.96 -3.11 11.10
N GLY A 114 -5.20 -4.11 10.25
CA GLY A 114 -6.29 -4.04 9.31
C GLY A 114 -6.45 -5.31 8.49
N ILE A 115 -7.27 -5.20 7.45
CA ILE A 115 -7.48 -6.22 6.44
C ILE A 115 -7.08 -5.61 5.10
N SER A 116 -6.44 -6.39 4.25
CA SER A 116 -6.09 -5.97 2.90
C SER A 116 -6.43 -7.05 1.88
N SER A 117 -6.53 -6.60 0.64
CA SER A 117 -6.69 -7.48 -0.51
C SER A 117 -5.60 -7.22 -1.55
N ALA A 118 -5.39 -8.20 -2.42
CA ALA A 118 -4.48 -8.11 -3.55
C ALA A 118 -5.04 -8.89 -4.75
N PRO A 119 -4.60 -8.57 -5.99
CA PRO A 119 -4.90 -9.40 -7.14
C PRO A 119 -4.40 -10.83 -6.95
N LYS A 120 -5.17 -11.80 -7.45
CA LYS A 120 -4.75 -13.20 -7.50
C LYS A 120 -3.58 -13.42 -8.44
#